data_AF-A0A662ER52-F1
#
_entry.id   AF-A0A662ER52-F1
#
_cell.length_a   1.000
_cell.length_b   1.000
_cell.length_c   1.000
_cell.angle_alpha   90.00
_cell.angle_beta   90.00
_cell.angle_gamma   90.00
#
_symmetry.space_group_name_H-M   'P 1'
#
loop_
_entity.id
_entity.type
_entity.pdbx_description
1 polymer ?
#
loop_
_entity_poly.entity_id
_entity_poly.type
_entity_poly.pdbx_seq_one_letter_code
_entity_poly.pdbx_strand_id
1 'polypeptide(L)'
;MKNVYFFSKQATDGDATMKDLLGGKGANLAEMAGLGIPVPPGFTITTKVCQYYQEHGRSYPDGLREEVEENLRRLEETTGKRFGDPKDPL
;
A
#
# COMPACT_ATOMS: atom_id res chain seq x y z
N MET A 1 5.25 10.64 9.22
CA MET A 1 5.65 10.62 7.79
C MET A 1 4.90 9.46 7.15
N LYS A 2 4.24 9.62 6.00
CA LYS A 2 3.45 8.54 5.39
C LYS A 2 4.36 7.44 4.84
N ASN A 3 4.14 6.19 5.24
CA ASN A 3 4.94 5.02 4.86
C ASN A 3 4.17 4.01 4.01
N VAL A 4 2.83 4.09 3.99
CA VAL A 4 1.96 3.19 3.22
C VAL A 4 1.10 3.99 2.25
N TYR A 5 1.10 3.59 0.98
CA TYR A 5 0.43 4.28 -0.12
C TYR A 5 -0.62 3.38 -0.78
N PHE A 6 -1.89 3.74 -0.65
CA PHE A 6 -3.02 2.98 -1.19
C PHE A 6 -3.24 3.26 -2.68
N PHE A 7 -3.74 2.28 -3.40
CA PHE A 7 -4.22 2.44 -4.77
C PHE A 7 -5.47 1.59 -5.01
N SER A 8 -6.48 2.20 -5.61
CA SER A 8 -7.69 1.56 -6.13
C SER A 8 -8.24 2.39 -7.29
N LYS A 9 -9.25 1.85 -7.98
CA LYS A 9 -9.97 2.57 -9.03
C LYS A 9 -10.60 3.88 -8.54
N GLN A 10 -10.94 3.97 -7.26
CA GLN A 10 -11.63 5.12 -6.66
C GLN A 10 -10.68 6.13 -6.01
N ALA A 11 -9.52 5.69 -5.51
CA ALA A 11 -8.56 6.55 -4.82
C ALA A 11 -7.14 6.01 -4.95
N THR A 12 -6.20 6.88 -5.32
CA THR A 12 -4.77 6.56 -5.35
C THR A 12 -3.98 7.62 -4.58
N ASP A 13 -3.02 7.16 -3.78
CA ASP A 13 -2.14 8.01 -2.97
C ASP A 13 -0.80 8.32 -3.67
N GLY A 14 -0.54 7.74 -4.84
CA GLY A 14 0.68 7.92 -5.61
C GLY A 14 0.49 7.79 -7.12
N ASP A 15 1.58 7.97 -7.85
CA ASP A 15 1.61 8.00 -9.32
C ASP A 15 2.96 7.52 -9.88
N ALA A 16 3.10 7.53 -11.20
CA ALA A 16 4.30 7.09 -11.92
C ALA A 16 5.55 7.94 -11.64
N THR A 17 5.44 9.13 -11.05
CA THR A 17 6.58 9.99 -10.70
C THR A 17 7.27 9.54 -9.41
N MET A 18 6.58 8.77 -8.57
CA MET A 18 7.05 8.36 -7.23
C MET A 18 7.89 7.07 -7.24
N LYS A 19 8.61 6.78 -8.33
CA LYS A 19 9.37 5.51 -8.50
C LYS A 19 10.43 5.30 -7.43
N ASP A 20 11.12 6.36 -7.00
CA ASP A 20 12.16 6.24 -5.96
C ASP A 20 11.57 5.87 -4.60
N LEU A 21 10.32 6.28 -4.34
CA LEU A 21 9.63 6.05 -3.07
C LEU A 21 8.82 4.75 -3.05
N LEU A 22 8.14 4.41 -4.15
CA LEU A 22 7.22 3.26 -4.25
C LEU A 22 7.83 2.07 -5.00
N GLY A 23 9.01 2.25 -5.59
CA GLY A 23 9.54 1.33 -6.59
C GLY A 23 8.78 1.41 -7.92
N GLY A 24 9.36 0.85 -8.98
CA GLY A 24 8.75 0.89 -10.32
C GLY A 24 7.39 0.20 -10.39
N LYS A 25 7.18 -0.89 -9.64
CA LYS A 25 5.90 -1.62 -9.61
C LYS A 25 4.81 -0.85 -8.84
N GLY A 26 5.14 -0.33 -7.65
CA GLY A 26 4.20 0.42 -6.84
C GLY A 26 3.73 1.70 -7.53
N ALA A 27 4.67 2.46 -8.10
CA ALA A 27 4.38 3.67 -8.86
C ALA A 27 3.48 3.38 -10.09
N ASN A 28 3.79 2.33 -10.87
CA ASN A 28 2.97 1.98 -12.02
C ASN A 28 1.59 1.43 -11.63
N LEU A 29 1.44 0.67 -10.54
CA LEU A 29 0.13 0.22 -10.06
C LEU A 29 -0.75 1.41 -9.65
N ALA A 30 -0.15 2.38 -8.95
CA ALA A 30 -0.82 3.60 -8.54
C ALA A 30 -1.25 4.47 -9.75
N GLU A 31 -0.38 4.59 -10.75
CA GLU A 31 -0.66 5.25 -12.03
C GLU A 31 -1.84 4.59 -12.76
N MET A 32 -1.78 3.27 -12.97
CA MET A 32 -2.84 2.53 -13.66
C MET A 32 -4.18 2.68 -12.93
N ALA A 33 -4.17 2.59 -11.60
CA ALA A 33 -5.36 2.79 -10.79
C ALA A 33 -5.93 4.21 -10.94
N GLY A 34 -5.08 5.25 -10.90
CA GLY A 34 -5.46 6.65 -11.11
C GLY A 34 -6.01 6.95 -12.51
N LEU A 35 -5.53 6.24 -13.53
CA LEU A 35 -6.06 6.29 -14.90
C LEU A 35 -7.37 5.50 -15.08
N GLY A 36 -7.88 4.86 -14.01
CA GLY A 36 -9.11 4.07 -14.05
C GLY A 36 -8.96 2.70 -14.71
N ILE A 37 -7.73 2.24 -14.99
CA ILE A 37 -7.47 0.90 -15.48
C ILE A 37 -7.83 -0.09 -14.37
N PRO A 38 -8.59 -1.16 -14.67
CA PRO A 38 -9.03 -2.12 -13.66
C PRO A 38 -7.84 -2.94 -13.14
N VAL A 39 -7.28 -2.48 -12.02
CA VAL A 39 -6.29 -3.21 -11.23
C VAL A 39 -6.91 -3.57 -9.87
N PRO A 40 -6.58 -4.74 -9.30
CA PRO A 40 -6.99 -5.06 -7.93
C PRO A 40 -6.49 -3.99 -6.95
N PRO A 41 -7.32 -3.54 -5.99
CA PRO A 41 -6.91 -2.57 -4.99
C PRO A 41 -5.79 -3.14 -4.11
N GLY A 42 -5.00 -2.25 -3.52
CA GLY A 42 -3.91 -2.64 -2.64
C GLY A 42 -3.16 -1.45 -2.10
N PHE A 43 -1.99 -1.69 -1.52
CA PHE A 43 -1.11 -0.65 -1.04
C PHE A 43 0.36 -1.03 -1.20
N THR A 44 1.22 -0.02 -1.24
CA THR A 44 2.67 -0.14 -1.31
C THR A 44 3.30 0.42 -0.04
N ILE A 45 4.18 -0.36 0.59
CA ILE A 45 5.06 0.13 1.66
C ILE A 45 6.28 0.75 1.02
N THR A 46 6.63 1.98 1.40
CA THR A 46 7.70 2.74 0.73
C THR A 46 9.08 2.09 0.86
N THR A 47 9.97 2.41 -0.09
CA THR A 47 11.39 2.05 -0.06
C THR A 47 12.12 2.59 1.19
N LYS A 48 11.65 3.70 1.77
CA LYS A 48 12.18 4.27 3.02
C LYS A 48 12.03 3.33 4.21
N VAL A 49 10.94 2.56 4.27
CA VAL A 49 10.77 1.55 5.33
C VAL A 49 11.80 0.44 5.17
N CYS A 50 12.10 0.03 3.93
CA CYS A 50 13.14 -0.95 3.67
C CYS A 50 14.52 -0.42 4.10
N GLN A 51 14.85 0.83 3.76
CA GLN A 51 16.07 1.48 4.23
C GLN A 51 16.14 1.52 5.77
N TYR A 52 15.07 2.00 6.43
CA TYR A 52 15.00 2.05 7.89
C TYR A 52 15.25 0.67 8.51
N TYR A 53 14.59 -0.36 7.99
CA TYR A 53 14.73 -1.74 8.47
C TYR A 53 16.18 -2.23 8.39
N GLN A 54 16.88 -1.91 7.32
CA GLN A 54 18.30 -2.28 7.16
C GLN A 54 19.21 -1.51 8.13
N GLU A 55 18.92 -0.24 8.40
CA GLU A 55 19.73 0.63 9.27
C GLU A 55 19.46 0.42 10.77
N HIS A 56 18.26 -0.02 11.15
CA HIS A 56 17.81 -0.12 12.55
C HIS A 56 17.77 -1.56 13.06
N GLY A 57 18.69 -2.41 12.57
CA GLY A 57 18.83 -3.78 13.07
C GLY A 57 17.61 -4.65 12.79
N ARG A 58 16.96 -4.46 11.63
CA ARG A 58 15.76 -5.20 11.21
C ARG A 58 14.52 -4.91 12.06
N SER A 59 14.44 -3.72 12.65
CA SER A 59 13.22 -3.21 13.26
C SER A 59 12.40 -2.37 12.27
N TYR A 60 11.14 -2.12 12.61
CA TYR A 60 10.27 -1.24 11.82
C TYR A 60 10.17 0.14 12.48
N PRO A 61 9.93 1.20 11.69
CA PRO A 61 9.61 2.51 12.25
C PRO A 61 8.36 2.43 13.14
N ASP A 62 8.35 3.22 14.22
CA ASP A 62 7.16 3.40 15.05
C ASP A 62 5.98 3.87 14.20
N GLY A 63 4.79 3.32 14.43
CA GLY A 63 3.57 3.67 13.70
C GLY A 63 3.37 2.92 12.38
N LEU A 64 4.37 2.19 11.85
CA LEU A 64 4.23 1.48 10.57
C LEU A 64 3.11 0.44 10.63
N ARG A 65 2.99 -0.27 11.75
CA ARG A 65 2.00 -1.33 11.92
C ARG A 65 0.59 -0.75 11.83
N GLU A 66 0.36 0.36 12.51
CA GLU A 66 -0.90 1.07 12.55
C GLU A 66 -1.28 1.59 11.15
N GLU A 67 -0.32 2.14 10.40
CA GLU A 67 -0.53 2.55 9.00
C GLU A 67 -0.88 1.35 8.09
N VAL A 68 -0.23 0.20 8.27
CA VAL A 68 -0.55 -1.02 7.51
C VAL A 68 -1.96 -1.52 7.85
N GLU A 69 -2.31 -1.58 9.13
CA GLU A 69 -3.64 -2.01 9.59
C GLU A 69 -4.74 -1.06 9.10
N GLU A 70 -4.48 0.24 9.02
CA GLU A 70 -5.41 1.22 8.45
C GLU A 70 -5.64 0.98 6.95
N ASN A 71 -4.57 0.73 6.18
CA ASN A 71 -4.70 0.46 4.75
C ASN A 71 -5.27 -0.93 4.45
N LEU A 72 -5.08 -1.90 5.36
CA LEU A 72 -5.76 -3.19 5.29
C LEU A 72 -7.27 -3.02 5.48
N ARG A 73 -7.71 -2.22 6.47
CA ARG A 73 -9.14 -1.88 6.64
C ARG A 73 -9.72 -1.20 5.39
N ARG A 74 -8.99 -0.24 4.80
CA ARG A 74 -9.40 0.38 3.51
C ARG A 74 -9.52 -0.66 2.39
N LEU A 75 -8.64 -1.67 2.36
CA LEU A 75 -8.68 -2.74 1.37
C LEU A 75 -9.91 -3.64 1.56
N GLU A 76 -10.20 -4.02 2.80
CA GLU A 76 -11.41 -4.77 3.17
C GLU A 76 -12.68 -4.01 2.75
N GLU A 77 -12.76 -2.71 3.06
CA GLU A 77 -13.89 -1.85 2.66
C GLU A 77 -14.04 -1.73 1.14
N THR A 78 -12.92 -1.60 0.41
CA THR A 78 -12.91 -1.47 -1.05
C THR A 78 -13.33 -2.79 -1.74
N THR A 79 -12.97 -3.93 -1.15
CA THR A 79 -13.23 -5.25 -1.72
C THR A 79 -14.55 -5.87 -1.23
N GLY A 80 -15.08 -5.40 -0.11
CA GLY A 80 -16.20 -6.02 0.60
C GLY A 80 -15.83 -7.32 1.32
N LYS A 81 -14.55 -7.67 1.40
CA LYS A 81 -14.02 -8.92 1.96
C LYS A 81 -13.23 -8.67 3.24
N ARG A 82 -12.89 -9.74 3.98
CA ARG A 82 -12.12 -9.63 5.23
C ARG A 82 -10.84 -10.45 5.19
N PHE A 83 -9.75 -9.85 5.64
CA PHE A 83 -8.44 -10.49 5.70
C PHE A 83 -8.46 -11.61 6.74
N GLY A 84 -8.21 -12.84 6.28
CA GLY A 84 -8.23 -14.03 7.13
C GLY A 84 -9.63 -14.54 7.52
N ASP A 85 -10.71 -14.02 6.94
CA ASP A 85 -12.06 -14.57 7.16
C ASP A 85 -12.22 -15.91 6.39
N PRO A 86 -12.49 -17.04 7.06
CA PRO A 86 -12.64 -18.33 6.40
C PRO A 86 -13.92 -18.45 5.55
N LYS A 87 -14.90 -17.55 5.73
CA LYS A 87 -16.18 -17.57 4.99
C LYS A 87 -16.13 -16.70 3.74
N ASP A 88 -15.44 -15.57 3.77
CA ASP A 88 -15.24 -14.68 2.62
C ASP A 88 -13.85 -14.03 2.63
N PRO A 89 -12.81 -14.78 2.21
CA PRO A 89 -11.41 -14.39 2.40
C PRO A 89 -10.97 -13.31 1.42
N LEU A 90 -10.30 -12.29 1.99
CA LEU A 90 -9.38 -11.40 1.29
C LEU A 90 -7.96 -11.99 1.26
#